data_AF-A0A7Y2YPA4-F1
#
_entry.id   AF-A0A7Y2YPA4-F1
#
_cell.length_a   1.000
_cell.length_b   1.000
_cell.length_c   1.000
_cell.angle_alpha   90.00
_cell.angle_beta   90.00
_cell.angle_gamma   90.00
#
_symmetry.space_group_name_H-M   'P 1'
#
loop_
_entity.id
_entity.type
_entity.pdbx_description
1 polymer ?
#
loop_
_entity_poly.entity_id
_entity_poly.type
_entity_poly.pdbx_seq_one_letter_code
_entity_poly.pdbx_strand_id
1 'polypeptide(L)'
;MKKNTLDNLFKQSKESFNTEEPHPGHEMRFLEKLKQQNNETGQNSFNWKPFLLVAASLIIAFAVFTNTASNEIQELANVSPELETTENYFAATIQSEMMKLQSQRSTENEKIINDALDQLRLLEIEYESLKQDLKNSGEDQRVIYAMITNYKQRIEILEQVLERIENIKQLKQV
;
A
#
# COMPACT_ATOMS: atom_id res chain seq x y z
N MET A 1 38.10 21.54 62.17
CA MET A 1 37.30 20.31 62.33
C MET A 1 35.81 20.67 62.41
N LYS A 2 35.02 20.39 61.37
CA LYS A 2 33.55 20.46 61.39
C LYS A 2 33.00 19.11 60.93
N LYS A 3 32.81 18.18 61.87
CA LYS A 3 32.28 16.82 61.64
C LYS A 3 30.91 16.60 62.30
N ASN A 4 30.11 17.65 62.53
CA ASN A 4 28.96 17.55 63.44
C ASN A 4 27.60 17.94 62.81
N THR A 5 27.54 18.24 61.50
CA THR A 5 26.28 18.68 60.88
C THR A 5 25.50 17.50 60.30
N LEU A 6 26.17 16.62 59.54
CA LEU A 6 25.56 15.39 59.00
C LEU A 6 25.17 14.41 60.11
N ASP A 7 26.03 14.20 61.10
CA ASP A 7 25.74 13.30 62.23
C ASP A 7 24.54 13.75 63.06
N ASN A 8 24.31 15.07 63.17
CA ASN A 8 23.14 15.60 63.87
C ASN A 8 21.86 15.41 63.04
N LEU A 9 21.93 15.63 61.73
CA LEU A 9 20.79 15.38 60.83
C LEU A 9 20.38 13.90 60.86
N PHE A 10 21.35 12.98 60.78
CA PHE A 10 21.09 11.54 60.84
C PHE A 10 20.53 11.08 62.19
N LYS A 11 21.03 11.63 63.31
CA LYS A 11 20.49 11.32 64.64
C LYS A 11 19.06 11.83 64.81
N GLN A 12 18.76 13.01 64.28
CA GLN A 12 17.42 13.60 64.34
C GLN A 12 16.40 12.83 63.48
N SER A 13 16.82 12.28 62.33
CA SER A 13 15.95 11.52 61.44
C SER A 13 15.87 10.03 61.74
N LYS A 14 16.69 9.51 62.66
CA LYS A 14 16.75 8.06 62.94
C LYS A 14 15.42 7.49 63.45
N GLU A 15 14.65 8.27 64.21
CA GLU A 15 13.32 7.85 64.67
C GLU A 15 12.30 7.78 63.52
N SER A 16 12.39 8.68 62.53
CA SER A 16 11.48 8.69 61.37
C SER A 16 11.72 7.58 60.35
N PHE A 17 12.86 6.88 60.45
CA PHE A 17 13.19 5.74 59.59
C PHE A 17 12.88 4.39 60.23
N ASN A 18 12.34 4.36 61.46
CA ASN A 18 11.90 3.13 62.10
C ASN A 18 10.51 2.73 61.58
N THR A 19 10.44 2.39 60.29
CA THR A 19 9.28 1.86 59.59
C THR A 19 9.33 0.34 59.53
N GLU A 20 9.64 -0.33 60.64
CA GLU A 20 9.69 -1.79 60.66
C GLU A 20 8.30 -2.43 60.57
N GLU A 21 7.23 -1.71 60.92
CA GLU A 21 5.86 -2.21 60.82
C GLU A 21 4.92 -1.23 60.09
N PRO A 22 4.12 -1.72 59.12
CA PRO A 22 3.11 -0.90 58.47
C PRO A 22 2.01 -0.49 59.44
N HIS A 23 1.35 0.64 59.16
CA HIS A 23 0.27 1.14 60.00
C HIS A 23 -0.85 0.10 60.23
N PRO A 24 -1.48 0.09 61.42
CA PRO A 24 -2.60 -0.80 61.72
C PRO A 24 -3.69 -0.73 60.64
N GLY A 25 -4.16 -1.89 60.16
CA GLY A 25 -5.15 -1.99 59.07
C GLY A 25 -4.58 -2.13 57.66
N HIS A 26 -3.25 -2.09 57.49
CA HIS A 26 -2.59 -2.39 56.22
C HIS A 26 -2.94 -3.80 55.69
N GLU A 27 -2.93 -4.82 56.57
CA GLU A 27 -3.25 -6.21 56.20
C GLU A 27 -4.69 -6.35 55.67
N MET A 28 -5.65 -5.71 56.34
CA MET A 28 -7.06 -5.72 55.89
C MET A 28 -7.23 -5.09 54.51
N ARG A 29 -6.63 -3.91 54.29
CA ARG A 29 -6.63 -3.24 52.98
C ARG A 29 -5.93 -4.06 51.90
N PHE A 30 -4.85 -4.76 52.27
CA PHE A 30 -4.13 -5.63 51.35
C PHE A 30 -4.98 -6.84 50.95
N LEU A 31 -5.60 -7.52 51.92
CA LEU A 31 -6.52 -8.64 51.68
C LEU A 31 -7.74 -8.23 50.85
N GLU A 32 -8.30 -7.04 51.12
CA GLU A 32 -9.40 -6.48 50.34
C GLU A 32 -9.00 -6.28 48.87
N LYS A 33 -7.83 -5.67 48.64
CA LYS A 33 -7.30 -5.46 47.28
C LYS A 33 -6.99 -6.78 46.57
N LEU A 34 -6.49 -7.78 47.30
CA LEU A 34 -6.17 -9.11 46.76
C LEU A 34 -7.44 -9.90 46.38
N LYS A 35 -8.49 -9.80 47.20
CA LYS A 35 -9.81 -10.38 46.89
C LYS A 35 -10.48 -9.68 45.70
N GLN A 36 -10.31 -8.36 45.58
CA GLN A 36 -10.84 -7.61 44.44
C GLN A 36 -10.14 -8.01 43.12
N GLN A 37 -8.84 -8.30 43.16
CA GLN A 37 -8.07 -8.73 42.01
C GLN A 37 -8.42 -10.16 41.53
N ASN A 38 -8.95 -11.01 42.41
CA ASN A 38 -9.43 -12.37 42.07
C ASN A 38 -10.89 -12.40 41.55
N ASN A 39 -11.60 -11.28 41.59
CA ASN A 39 -12.99 -11.16 41.11
C ASN A 39 -13.11 -10.47 39.74
N GLU A 40 -11.99 -10.30 39.03
CA GLU A 40 -11.99 -9.94 37.60
C GLU A 40 -12.43 -11.17 36.78
N THR A 41 -13.72 -11.51 36.82
CA THR A 41 -14.38 -12.27 35.75
C THR A 41 -14.65 -11.34 34.56
N GLY A 42 -13.59 -10.72 34.07
CA GLY A 42 -13.57 -9.98 32.82
C GLY A 42 -12.99 -10.87 31.72
N GLN A 43 -13.63 -12.01 31.42
CA GLN A 43 -13.41 -12.64 30.12
C GLN A 43 -13.99 -11.71 29.06
N ASN A 44 -13.23 -10.70 28.67
CA ASN A 44 -13.39 -10.05 27.39
C ASN A 44 -12.92 -11.05 26.33
N SER A 45 -13.76 -12.06 26.08
CA SER A 45 -13.69 -12.83 24.86
C SER A 45 -14.14 -11.89 23.74
N PHE A 46 -13.19 -11.10 23.22
CA PHE A 46 -13.42 -10.47 21.94
C PHE A 46 -13.71 -11.62 20.98
N ASN A 47 -14.95 -11.73 20.56
CA ASN A 47 -15.39 -12.84 19.75
C ASN A 47 -14.95 -12.50 18.32
N TRP A 48 -13.73 -12.88 17.93
CA TRP A 48 -13.15 -12.65 16.58
C TRP A 48 -13.88 -13.43 15.47
N LYS A 49 -14.84 -14.29 15.84
CA LYS A 49 -15.62 -15.13 14.91
C LYS A 49 -16.32 -14.38 13.76
N PRO A 50 -16.90 -13.17 13.91
CA PRO A 50 -17.48 -12.45 12.79
C PRO A 50 -16.41 -11.85 11.85
N PHE A 51 -15.19 -11.57 12.33
CA PHE A 51 -14.09 -11.10 11.48
C PHE A 51 -13.48 -12.23 10.63
N LEU A 52 -13.49 -13.48 11.12
CA LEU A 52 -13.07 -14.64 10.33
C LEU A 52 -13.99 -14.90 9.11
N LEU A 53 -15.30 -14.67 9.25
CA LEU A 53 -16.26 -14.77 8.14
C LEU A 53 -16.03 -13.66 7.09
N VAL A 54 -15.73 -12.44 7.53
CA VAL A 54 -15.43 -11.32 6.62
C VAL A 54 -14.12 -11.57 5.88
N ALA A 55 -13.07 -12.05 6.57
CA ALA A 55 -11.80 -12.39 5.94
C ALA A 55 -11.96 -13.48 4.86
N ALA A 56 -12.72 -14.56 5.14
CA ALA A 56 -13.00 -15.59 4.15
C ALA A 56 -13.77 -15.03 2.94
N SER A 57 -14.75 -14.14 3.16
CA SER A 57 -15.48 -13.50 2.05
C SER A 57 -14.59 -12.58 1.20
N LEU A 58 -13.63 -11.87 1.81
CA LEU A 58 -12.66 -11.05 1.09
C LEU A 58 -11.65 -11.91 0.32
N ILE A 59 -11.20 -13.02 0.89
CA ILE A 59 -10.32 -13.97 0.19
C ILE A 59 -11.04 -14.62 -0.98
N ILE A 60 -12.31 -15.03 -0.82
CA ILE A 60 -13.11 -15.60 -1.91
C ILE A 60 -13.40 -14.53 -2.96
N ALA A 61 -13.79 -13.31 -2.58
CA ALA A 61 -14.01 -12.21 -3.51
C ALA A 61 -12.74 -11.85 -4.26
N PHE A 62 -11.59 -11.81 -3.58
CA PHE A 62 -10.29 -11.57 -4.19
C PHE A 62 -9.88 -12.73 -5.11
N ALA A 63 -10.10 -13.99 -4.72
CA ALA A 63 -9.78 -15.16 -5.55
C ALA A 63 -10.69 -15.28 -6.79
N VAL A 64 -11.97 -14.90 -6.67
CA VAL A 64 -12.89 -14.80 -7.81
C VAL A 64 -12.47 -13.64 -8.71
N PHE A 65 -12.14 -12.48 -8.14
CA PHE A 65 -11.66 -11.32 -8.89
C PHE A 65 -10.35 -11.60 -9.64
N THR A 66 -9.38 -12.29 -9.02
CA THR A 66 -8.14 -12.69 -9.71
C THR A 66 -8.38 -13.75 -10.76
N ASN A 67 -9.28 -14.73 -10.55
CA ASN A 67 -9.66 -15.70 -11.59
C ASN A 67 -10.37 -15.07 -12.78
N THR A 68 -11.19 -14.03 -12.57
CA THR A 68 -11.82 -13.31 -13.67
C THR A 68 -10.82 -12.45 -14.44
N ALA A 69 -9.86 -11.83 -13.75
CA ALA A 69 -8.81 -11.02 -14.36
C ALA A 69 -7.76 -11.85 -15.10
N SER A 70 -7.46 -13.08 -14.64
CA SER A 70 -6.52 -13.98 -15.31
C SER A 70 -7.00 -14.52 -16.65
N ASN A 71 -8.31 -14.45 -16.94
CA ASN A 71 -8.83 -14.87 -18.24
C ASN A 71 -8.33 -13.97 -19.37
N GLU A 72 -8.02 -12.69 -19.10
CA GLU A 72 -7.57 -11.76 -20.15
C GLU A 72 -6.11 -12.02 -20.60
N ILE A 73 -5.25 -12.50 -19.71
CA ILE A 73 -3.83 -12.83 -20.02
C ILE A 73 -3.75 -14.11 -20.86
N GLN A 74 -4.69 -15.04 -20.67
CA GLN A 74 -4.73 -16.31 -21.41
C GLN A 74 -5.23 -16.13 -22.87
N GLU A 75 -5.88 -15.01 -23.22
CA GLU A 75 -6.59 -14.88 -24.50
C GLU A 75 -5.67 -14.70 -25.73
N LEU A 76 -4.55 -13.98 -25.61
CA LEU A 76 -3.62 -13.76 -26.73
C LEU A 76 -2.59 -14.90 -26.89
N ALA A 77 -2.24 -15.58 -25.79
CA ALA A 77 -1.43 -16.80 -25.80
C ALA A 77 -2.05 -17.92 -26.65
N ASN A 78 -3.39 -17.96 -26.72
CA ASN A 78 -4.13 -18.90 -27.56
C ASN A 78 -4.08 -18.55 -29.06
N VAL A 79 -3.71 -17.31 -29.41
CA VAL A 79 -3.54 -16.86 -30.80
C VAL A 79 -2.11 -17.11 -31.25
N SER A 80 -1.11 -16.53 -30.56
CA SER A 80 0.31 -16.76 -30.85
C SER A 80 1.18 -16.51 -29.61
N PRO A 81 2.12 -17.43 -29.29
CA PRO A 81 3.09 -17.23 -28.22
C PRO A 81 3.97 -15.98 -28.39
N GLU A 82 4.33 -15.64 -29.63
CA GLU A 82 5.12 -14.45 -29.94
C GLU A 82 4.36 -13.16 -29.60
N LEU A 83 3.04 -13.13 -29.83
CA LEU A 83 2.20 -12.00 -29.44
C LEU A 83 2.12 -11.81 -27.93
N GLU A 84 1.98 -12.91 -27.17
CA GLU A 84 2.00 -12.86 -25.70
C GLU A 84 3.33 -12.28 -25.19
N THR A 85 4.46 -12.72 -25.74
CA THR A 85 5.78 -12.17 -25.35
C THR A 85 5.89 -10.67 -25.67
N THR A 86 5.30 -10.25 -26.79
CA THR A 86 5.29 -8.84 -27.24
C THR A 86 4.44 -7.98 -26.31
N GLU A 87 3.23 -8.42 -25.99
CA GLU A 87 2.33 -7.77 -25.02
C GLU A 87 3.00 -7.62 -23.65
N ASN A 88 3.58 -8.70 -23.13
CA ASN A 88 4.28 -8.66 -21.83
C ASN A 88 5.42 -7.63 -21.82
N TYR A 89 6.21 -7.55 -22.91
CA TYR A 89 7.29 -6.57 -23.03
C TYR A 89 6.76 -5.12 -23.03
N PHE A 90 5.76 -4.82 -23.86
CA PHE A 90 5.20 -3.48 -23.95
C PHE A 90 4.44 -3.07 -22.68
N ALA A 91 3.67 -3.97 -22.09
CA ALA A 91 2.95 -3.74 -20.83
C ALA A 91 3.93 -3.40 -19.70
N ALA A 92 5.02 -4.14 -19.55
CA ALA A 92 6.06 -3.85 -18.56
C ALA A 92 6.73 -2.49 -18.81
N THR A 93 7.00 -2.16 -20.07
CA THR A 93 7.60 -0.86 -20.46
C THR A 93 6.66 0.30 -20.13
N ILE A 94 5.40 0.22 -20.53
CA ILE A 94 4.37 1.24 -20.26
C ILE A 94 4.18 1.41 -18.75
N GLN A 95 4.14 0.31 -17.99
CA GLN A 95 4.04 0.39 -16.54
C GLN A 95 5.24 1.12 -15.93
N SER A 96 6.47 0.84 -16.40
CA SER A 96 7.68 1.53 -15.94
C SER A 96 7.61 3.03 -16.21
N GLU A 97 7.28 3.43 -17.44
CA GLU A 97 7.17 4.85 -17.81
C GLU A 97 6.02 5.54 -17.08
N MET A 98 4.89 4.87 -16.87
CA MET A 98 3.77 5.38 -16.07
C MET A 98 4.19 5.66 -14.63
N MET A 99 4.96 4.76 -13.99
CA MET A 99 5.47 5.00 -12.63
C MET A 99 6.41 6.20 -12.58
N LYS A 100 7.28 6.37 -13.59
CA LYS A 100 8.11 7.58 -13.71
C LYS A 100 7.24 8.82 -13.83
N LEU A 101 6.24 8.82 -14.70
CA LEU A 101 5.33 9.95 -14.89
C LEU A 101 4.59 10.32 -13.60
N GLN A 102 4.03 9.32 -12.90
CA GLN A 102 3.34 9.53 -11.62
C GLN A 102 4.26 10.12 -10.55
N SER A 103 5.54 9.74 -10.53
CA SER A 103 6.52 10.31 -9.60
C SER A 103 6.81 11.80 -9.83
N GLN A 104 6.55 12.31 -11.04
CA GLN A 104 6.70 13.73 -11.39
C GLN A 104 5.46 14.57 -11.11
N ARG A 105 4.39 13.98 -10.55
CA ARG A 105 3.12 14.68 -10.32
C ARG A 105 3.28 15.78 -9.28
N SER A 106 2.88 16.99 -9.66
CA SER A 106 2.88 18.20 -8.84
C SER A 106 1.75 19.11 -9.30
N THR A 107 1.39 20.13 -8.51
CA THR A 107 0.36 21.12 -8.93
C THR A 107 0.69 21.79 -10.26
N GLU A 108 1.99 21.94 -10.56
CA GLU A 108 2.44 22.54 -11.82
C GLU A 108 2.26 21.60 -13.02
N ASN A 109 2.60 20.33 -12.87
CA ASN A 109 2.56 19.35 -13.95
C ASN A 109 1.22 18.62 -14.06
N GLU A 110 0.29 18.86 -13.11
CA GLU A 110 -0.96 18.13 -13.01
C GLU A 110 -1.79 18.19 -14.30
N LYS A 111 -1.88 19.36 -14.93
CA LYS A 111 -2.66 19.51 -16.16
C LYS A 111 -2.12 18.65 -17.30
N ILE A 112 -0.81 18.75 -17.58
CA ILE A 112 -0.19 18.00 -18.69
C ILE A 112 -0.22 16.49 -18.42
N ILE A 113 -0.06 16.08 -17.16
CA ILE A 113 -0.16 14.67 -16.76
C ILE A 113 -1.59 14.17 -16.98
N ASN A 114 -2.62 14.91 -16.54
CA ASN A 114 -4.01 14.50 -16.72
C ASN A 114 -4.39 14.41 -18.21
N ASP A 115 -3.97 15.39 -19.02
CA ASP A 115 -4.20 15.38 -20.47
C ASP A 115 -3.54 14.14 -21.13
N ALA A 116 -2.38 13.71 -20.64
CA ALA A 116 -1.71 12.50 -21.10
C ALA A 116 -2.45 11.23 -20.68
N LEU A 117 -2.90 11.16 -19.42
CA LEU A 117 -3.68 10.03 -18.90
C LEU A 117 -4.99 9.84 -19.68
N ASP A 118 -5.65 10.93 -20.06
CA ASP A 118 -6.85 10.88 -20.89
C ASP A 118 -6.57 10.31 -22.29
N GLN A 119 -5.46 10.69 -22.92
CA GLN A 119 -5.06 10.13 -24.21
C GLN A 119 -4.71 8.64 -24.10
N LEU A 120 -3.98 8.25 -23.06
CA LEU A 120 -3.63 6.86 -22.80
C LEU A 120 -4.88 6.00 -22.57
N ARG A 121 -5.90 6.55 -21.91
CA ARG A 121 -7.20 5.87 -21.74
C ARG A 121 -7.92 5.64 -23.07
N LEU A 122 -7.85 6.59 -24.02
CA LEU A 122 -8.43 6.39 -25.34
C LEU A 122 -7.70 5.29 -26.12
N LEU A 123 -6.36 5.28 -26.05
CA LEU A 123 -5.55 4.23 -26.68
C LEU A 123 -5.78 2.85 -26.05
N GLU A 124 -5.99 2.78 -24.74
CA GLU A 124 -6.35 1.51 -24.07
C GLU A 124 -7.69 0.96 -24.59
N ILE A 125 -8.70 1.82 -24.73
CA ILE A 125 -10.01 1.41 -25.28
C ILE A 125 -9.86 0.90 -26.71
N GLU A 126 -9.04 1.55 -27.53
CA GLU A 126 -8.73 1.08 -28.89
C GLU A 126 -8.01 -0.28 -28.88
N TYR A 127 -7.03 -0.46 -27.98
CA TYR A 127 -6.33 -1.74 -27.83
C TYR A 127 -7.28 -2.89 -27.49
N GLU A 128 -8.21 -2.67 -26.55
CA GLU A 128 -9.22 -3.67 -26.20
C GLU A 128 -10.13 -4.02 -27.39
N SER A 129 -10.48 -3.03 -28.23
CA SER A 129 -11.20 -3.30 -29.47
C SER A 129 -10.37 -4.16 -30.44
N LEU A 130 -9.09 -3.83 -30.61
CA LEU A 130 -8.18 -4.58 -31.48
C LEU A 130 -7.98 -6.02 -31.00
N LYS A 131 -7.95 -6.24 -29.68
CA LYS A 131 -7.88 -7.59 -29.07
C LYS A 131 -9.12 -8.42 -29.43
N GLN A 132 -10.32 -7.83 -29.38
CA GLN A 132 -11.54 -8.50 -29.83
C GLN A 132 -11.56 -8.76 -31.34
N ASP A 133 -11.10 -7.80 -32.14
CA ASP A 133 -10.98 -7.98 -33.59
C ASP A 133 -10.04 -9.12 -33.94
N LEU A 134 -8.88 -9.20 -33.28
CA LEU A 134 -7.90 -10.27 -33.48
C LEU A 134 -8.50 -11.64 -33.12
N LYS A 135 -9.24 -11.72 -32.01
CA LYS A 135 -9.94 -12.95 -31.60
C LYS A 135 -10.93 -13.44 -32.67
N ASN A 136 -11.61 -12.51 -33.34
CA ASN A 136 -12.57 -12.83 -34.40
C ASN A 136 -11.90 -13.15 -35.75
N SER A 137 -10.78 -12.48 -36.06
CA SER A 137 -10.07 -12.63 -37.32
C SER A 137 -9.00 -13.73 -37.33
N GLY A 138 -8.57 -14.21 -36.16
CA GLY A 138 -7.36 -15.03 -35.99
C GLY A 138 -6.08 -14.18 -36.08
N GLU A 139 -4.98 -14.75 -36.59
CA GLU A 139 -3.68 -14.07 -36.75
C GLU A 139 -3.66 -13.02 -37.89
N ASP A 140 -4.63 -12.09 -37.95
CA ASP A 140 -4.59 -11.01 -38.92
C ASP A 140 -3.43 -10.07 -38.62
N GLN A 141 -2.39 -10.16 -39.44
CA GLN A 141 -1.17 -9.35 -39.31
C GLN A 141 -1.43 -7.85 -39.30
N ARG A 142 -2.53 -7.39 -39.90
CA ARG A 142 -2.91 -5.97 -39.89
C ARG A 142 -3.40 -5.54 -38.52
N VAL A 143 -4.18 -6.40 -37.84
CA VAL A 143 -4.67 -6.16 -36.48
C VAL A 143 -3.48 -6.19 -35.51
N ILE A 144 -2.58 -7.17 -35.66
CA ILE A 144 -1.33 -7.25 -34.88
C ILE A 144 -0.50 -5.97 -35.05
N TYR A 145 -0.33 -5.50 -36.30
CA TYR A 145 0.39 -4.25 -36.56
C TYR A 145 -0.28 -3.04 -35.89
N ALA A 146 -1.60 -2.96 -35.91
CA ALA A 146 -2.35 -1.91 -35.22
C ALA A 146 -2.15 -1.98 -33.70
N MET A 147 -2.18 -3.17 -33.10
CA MET A 147 -1.92 -3.36 -31.67
C MET A 147 -0.50 -2.90 -31.27
N ILE A 148 0.52 -3.30 -32.05
CA ILE A 148 1.91 -2.85 -31.82
C ILE A 148 2.03 -1.33 -31.98
N THR A 149 1.31 -0.75 -32.94
CA THR A 149 1.31 0.71 -33.17
C THR A 149 0.67 1.44 -31.99
N ASN A 150 -0.44 0.94 -31.46
CA ASN A 150 -1.09 1.48 -30.27
C ASN A 150 -0.14 1.47 -29.06
N TYR A 151 0.58 0.36 -28.82
CA TYR A 151 1.62 0.31 -27.78
C TYR A 151 2.70 1.38 -27.95
N LYS A 152 3.21 1.54 -29.18
CA LYS A 152 4.21 2.57 -29.48
C LYS A 152 3.71 3.98 -29.22
N GLN A 153 2.47 4.29 -29.60
CA GLN A 153 1.86 5.59 -29.35
C GLN A 153 1.72 5.88 -27.86
N ARG A 154 1.34 4.88 -27.05
CA ARG A 154 1.26 5.03 -25.60
C ARG A 154 2.62 5.36 -24.98
N ILE A 155 3.67 4.68 -25.41
CA ILE A 155 5.04 4.94 -24.96
C ILE A 155 5.48 6.34 -25.40
N GLU A 156 5.25 6.71 -26.65
CA GLU A 156 5.60 8.03 -27.19
C GLU A 156 4.94 9.17 -26.39
N ILE A 157 3.65 9.04 -26.04
CA ILE A 157 2.97 10.02 -25.18
C ILE A 157 3.65 10.14 -23.81
N LEU A 158 3.98 9.00 -23.19
CA LEU A 158 4.63 8.99 -21.87
C LEU A 158 6.00 9.67 -21.92
N GLU A 159 6.82 9.34 -22.92
CA GLU A 159 8.15 9.91 -23.13
C GLU A 159 8.09 11.42 -23.39
N GLN A 160 7.21 11.87 -24.30
CA GLN A 160 7.05 13.29 -24.61
C GLN A 160 6.62 14.12 -23.40
N VAL A 161 5.74 13.58 -22.56
CA VAL A 161 5.26 14.28 -21.36
C VAL A 161 6.37 14.36 -20.31
N LEU A 162 7.11 13.27 -20.10
CA LEU A 162 8.27 13.26 -19.21
C LEU A 162 9.34 14.27 -19.66
N GLU A 163 9.64 14.31 -20.96
CA GLU A 163 10.59 15.28 -21.53
C GLU A 163 10.10 16.72 -21.31
N ARG A 164 8.80 16.99 -21.56
CA ARG A 164 8.23 18.32 -21.36
C ARG A 164 8.29 18.75 -19.89
N ILE A 165 8.05 17.84 -18.95
CA ILE A 165 8.17 18.12 -17.52
C ILE A 165 9.62 18.46 -17.16
N GLU A 166 10.60 17.70 -17.66
CA GLU A 166 12.01 17.94 -17.40
C GLU A 166 12.46 19.30 -17.99
N ASN A 167 12.01 19.64 -19.19
CA ASN A 167 12.28 20.94 -19.80
C ASN A 167 11.73 22.11 -18.96
N ILE A 168 10.50 21.99 -18.45
CA ILE A 168 9.91 23.00 -17.55
C ILE A 168 10.75 23.17 -16.29
N LYS A 169 11.23 22.07 -15.72
CA LYS A 169 12.07 22.08 -14.52
C LYS A 169 13.43 22.76 -14.77
N GLN A 170 14.07 22.49 -15.91
CA GLN A 170 15.34 23.11 -16.27
C GLN A 170 15.22 24.61 -16.51
N LEU A 171 14.16 25.06 -17.19
CA LEU A 171 13.90 26.48 -17.43
C LEU A 171 13.72 27.30 -16.14
N LYS A 172 13.33 26.66 -15.04
CA LYS A 172 13.19 27.29 -13.72
C LYS A 172 14.47 27.31 -12.87
N GLN A 173 15.46 26.50 -13.24
CA GLN A 173 16.76 26.48 -12.55
C GLN A 173 17.71 27.56 -13.07
N VAL A 174 17.34 28.22 -14.18
CA VAL A 174 18.00 29.39 -14.77
C VAL A 174 17.32 30.66 -14.29
#